data_AF-A0A957WGY0-F1
#
_entry.id   AF-A0A957WGY0-F1
#
_cell.length_a   1.000
_cell.length_b   1.000
_cell.length_c   1.000
_cell.angle_alpha   90.00
_cell.angle_beta   90.00
_cell.angle_gamma   90.00
#
_symmetry.space_group_name_H-M   'P 1'
#
loop_
_entity.id
_entity.type
_entity.pdbx_description
1 polymer ?
#
loop_
_entity_poly.entity_id
_entity_poly.type
_entity_poly.pdbx_seq_one_letter_code
_entity_poly.pdbx_strand_id
1 'polypeptide(L)'
;PAVVPNMGNHLLDFTAPELNGEPFTYTWLYGAYDGQIIFYEPMITKAFLESNPNMCESLKTPEAMPEAGWYPTRYCIKHSQAGIYTIALDSFKWFEASNGQVVNSEMPPAPQHEFVAHHHN
;
A
#
# COMPACT_ATOMS: atom_id res chain seq x y z
N PRO A 1 -0.67 8.37 -11.43
CA PRO A 1 -1.73 7.46 -10.94
C PRO A 1 -2.95 7.44 -11.87
N ALA A 2 -3.30 6.26 -12.38
CA ALA A 2 -4.54 6.04 -13.11
C ALA A 2 -5.66 5.78 -12.11
N VAL A 3 -6.70 6.62 -12.09
CA VAL A 3 -7.92 6.35 -11.31
C VAL A 3 -8.83 5.49 -12.16
N VAL A 4 -8.97 4.22 -11.81
CA VAL A 4 -9.98 3.35 -12.42
C VAL A 4 -11.32 3.61 -11.70
N PRO A 5 -12.41 3.94 -12.42
CA PRO A 5 -13.71 4.15 -11.80
C PRO A 5 -14.08 2.99 -10.87
N ASN A 6 -14.64 3.31 -9.69
CA ASN A 6 -15.02 2.37 -8.64
C ASN A 6 -13.89 1.62 -7.90
N MET A 7 -12.62 1.92 -8.18
CA MET A 7 -11.48 1.29 -7.50
C MET A 7 -10.86 2.19 -6.41
N GLY A 8 -11.19 3.49 -6.41
CA GLY A 8 -10.49 4.48 -5.58
C GLY A 8 -9.09 4.80 -6.11
N ASN A 9 -8.40 5.73 -5.45
CA ASN A 9 -7.03 6.10 -5.79
C ASN A 9 -6.05 5.15 -5.11
N HIS A 10 -5.26 4.40 -5.89
CA HIS A 10 -4.22 3.52 -5.36
C HIS A 10 -2.95 4.32 -5.15
N LEU A 11 -2.57 4.49 -3.89
CA LEU A 11 -1.34 5.16 -3.50
C LEU A 11 -0.19 4.15 -3.59
N LEU A 12 0.70 4.40 -4.56
CA LEU A 12 1.86 3.56 -4.86
C LEU A 12 3.09 4.07 -4.11
N ASP A 13 3.89 3.14 -3.59
CA ASP A 13 5.24 3.42 -3.13
C ASP A 13 6.20 3.35 -4.32
N PHE A 14 6.63 4.50 -4.84
CA PHE A 14 7.55 4.55 -5.99
C PHE A 14 8.96 4.01 -5.70
N THR A 15 9.28 3.72 -4.43
CA THR A 15 10.54 3.03 -4.07
C THR A 15 10.40 1.50 -4.12
N ALA A 16 9.20 0.98 -4.41
CA ALA A 16 8.97 -0.46 -4.50
C ALA A 16 9.75 -1.08 -5.67
N PRO A 17 10.32 -2.30 -5.50
CA PRO A 17 11.21 -2.90 -6.48
C PRO A 17 10.59 -3.02 -7.89
N GLU A 18 9.30 -3.33 -7.98
CA GLU A 18 8.58 -3.50 -9.24
C GLU A 18 8.48 -2.22 -10.08
N LEU A 19 8.60 -1.05 -9.43
CA LEU A 19 8.63 0.25 -10.10
C LEU A 19 10.07 0.70 -10.41
N ASN A 20 11.06 -0.10 -10.03
CA ASN A 20 12.49 0.19 -10.18
C ASN A 20 13.26 -0.89 -10.96
N GLY A 21 12.55 -1.68 -11.78
CA GLY A 21 13.14 -2.62 -12.73
C GLY A 21 13.22 -4.08 -12.26
N GLU A 22 12.77 -4.37 -11.03
CA GLU A 22 12.70 -5.73 -10.51
C GLU A 22 11.35 -6.39 -10.81
N PRO A 23 11.24 -7.74 -10.78
CA PRO A 23 9.98 -8.42 -10.94
C PRO A 23 8.98 -8.10 -9.82
N PHE A 24 7.70 -7.98 -10.18
CA PHE A 24 6.61 -7.92 -9.22
C PHE A 24 6.50 -9.24 -8.44
N THR A 25 6.60 -9.18 -7.10
CA THR A 25 6.50 -10.35 -6.22
C THR A 25 5.37 -10.18 -5.21
N TYR A 26 5.43 -9.10 -4.44
CA TYR A 26 4.38 -8.59 -3.58
C TYR A 26 4.45 -7.07 -3.56
N THR A 27 3.34 -6.40 -3.28
CA THR A 27 3.30 -4.96 -3.01
C THR A 27 2.21 -4.64 -2.02
N TRP A 28 2.36 -3.52 -1.32
CA TRP A 28 1.38 -3.00 -0.39
C TRP A 28 0.86 -1.66 -0.89
N LEU A 29 -0.46 -1.55 -1.01
CA LEU A 29 -1.13 -0.35 -1.49
C LEU A 29 -2.10 0.18 -0.45
N TYR A 30 -2.22 1.50 -0.43
CA TYR A 30 -3.31 2.18 0.26
C TYR A 30 -4.34 2.66 -0.76
N GLY A 31 -5.60 2.41 -0.47
CA GLY A 31 -6.72 2.94 -1.23
C GLY A 31 -7.25 4.21 -0.62
N ALA A 32 -7.38 5.27 -1.43
CA ALA A 32 -7.88 6.55 -0.97
C ALA A 32 -9.07 7.06 -1.77
N TYR A 33 -9.98 7.75 -1.09
CA TYR A 33 -11.08 8.52 -1.68
C TYR A 33 -11.28 9.80 -0.86
N ASP A 34 -11.47 10.93 -1.55
CA ASP A 34 -11.66 12.25 -0.92
C ASP A 34 -10.61 12.60 0.15
N GLY A 35 -9.34 12.28 -0.14
CA GLY A 35 -8.20 12.53 0.76
C GLY A 35 -8.10 11.61 1.97
N GLN A 36 -8.96 10.58 2.07
CA GLN A 36 -8.98 9.63 3.19
C GLN A 36 -8.56 8.24 2.75
N ILE A 37 -7.81 7.53 3.60
CA ILE A 37 -7.53 6.11 3.40
C ILE A 37 -8.79 5.31 3.74
N ILE A 38 -9.29 4.54 2.77
CA ILE A 38 -10.54 3.78 2.88
C ILE A 38 -10.33 2.26 2.75
N PHE A 39 -9.17 1.80 2.27
CA PHE A 39 -8.81 0.38 2.27
C PHE A 39 -7.30 0.14 2.23
N TYR A 40 -6.93 -1.10 2.54
CA TYR A 40 -5.58 -1.65 2.42
C TYR A 40 -5.58 -2.79 1.42
N GLU A 41 -4.60 -2.84 0.53
CA GLU A 41 -4.55 -3.86 -0.51
C GLU A 41 -3.15 -4.48 -0.60
N PRO A 42 -2.95 -5.69 -0.03
CA PRO A 42 -1.81 -6.51 -0.34
C PRO A 42 -2.04 -7.23 -1.67
N MET A 43 -1.18 -6.99 -2.66
CA MET A 43 -1.15 -7.81 -3.87
C MET A 43 0.07 -8.73 -3.83
N ILE A 44 -0.13 -10.03 -4.05
CA ILE A 44 0.92 -11.05 -3.93
C ILE A 44 0.83 -11.99 -5.13
N THR A 45 1.96 -12.27 -5.77
CA THR A 45 2.01 -13.28 -6.83
C THR A 45 1.90 -14.69 -6.26
N LYS A 46 1.28 -15.60 -7.02
CA LYS A 46 1.25 -17.03 -6.67
C LYS A 46 2.66 -17.62 -6.55
N ALA A 47 3.56 -17.26 -7.46
CA ALA A 47 4.94 -17.74 -7.45
C ALA A 47 5.69 -17.35 -6.16
N PHE A 48 5.46 -16.14 -5.64
CA PHE A 48 6.03 -15.72 -4.36
C PHE A 48 5.46 -16.51 -3.18
N LEU A 49 4.16 -16.83 -3.17
CA LEU A 49 3.61 -17.72 -2.14
C LEU A 49 4.26 -19.11 -2.23
N GLU A 50 4.35 -19.69 -3.43
CA GLU A 50 4.93 -21.01 -3.64
C GLU A 50 6.43 -21.12 -3.28
N SER A 51 7.14 -19.99 -3.13
CA SER A 51 8.51 -19.98 -2.59
C SER A 51 8.58 -20.11 -1.06
N ASN A 52 7.44 -20.30 -0.38
CA ASN A 52 7.31 -20.44 1.07
C ASN A 52 7.93 -19.27 1.85
N PRO A 53 7.44 -18.03 1.66
CA PRO A 53 8.05 -16.84 2.21
C PRO A 53 7.95 -16.81 3.74
N ASN A 54 8.89 -16.12 4.37
CA ASN A 54 8.83 -15.74 5.77
C ASN A 54 9.35 -14.30 5.91
N MET A 55 8.48 -13.35 5.60
CA MET A 55 8.81 -11.93 5.59
C MET A 55 7.85 -11.14 6.48
N CYS A 56 8.36 -10.04 7.01
CA CYS A 56 7.57 -8.99 7.61
C CYS A 56 8.21 -7.64 7.30
N GLU A 57 7.39 -6.66 6.94
CA GLU A 57 7.82 -5.30 6.60
C GLU A 57 7.05 -4.27 7.40
N SER A 58 7.73 -3.17 7.72
CA SER A 58 7.09 -1.99 8.29
C SER A 58 6.26 -1.29 7.22
N LEU A 59 5.00 -1.02 7.54
CA LEU A 59 4.13 -0.27 6.67
C LEU A 59 4.47 1.21 6.74
N LYS A 60 4.57 1.86 5.59
CA LYS A 60 4.71 3.32 5.51
C LYS A 60 3.37 3.96 5.87
N THR A 61 3.23 4.36 7.12
CA THR A 61 2.03 5.06 7.59
C THR A 61 2.15 6.58 7.40
N PRO A 62 1.05 7.29 7.15
CA PRO A 62 1.02 8.74 7.26
C PRO A 62 1.32 9.19 8.70
N GLU A 63 1.61 10.48 8.88
CA GLU A 63 1.86 11.06 10.22
C GLU A 63 0.60 11.04 11.10
N ALA A 64 -0.58 11.22 10.50
CA ALA A 64 -1.88 11.18 11.16
C ALA A 64 -2.91 10.45 10.30
N MET A 65 -3.92 9.87 10.95
CA MET A 65 -5.05 9.22 10.28
C MET A 65 -6.29 10.13 10.32
N PRO A 66 -7.21 10.05 9.35
CA PRO A 66 -8.42 10.89 9.35
C PRO A 66 -9.27 10.69 10.61
N GLU A 67 -9.30 9.47 11.13
CA GLU A 67 -9.99 9.10 12.36
C GLU A 67 -8.98 8.62 13.40
N ALA A 68 -9.27 8.86 14.68
CA ALA A 68 -8.47 8.32 15.76
C ALA A 68 -8.75 6.82 15.90
N GLY A 69 -7.71 6.01 16.05
CA GLY A 69 -7.89 4.56 16.08
C GLY A 69 -6.61 3.75 16.12
N TRP A 70 -6.77 2.43 16.17
CA TRP A 70 -5.67 1.48 16.09
C TRP A 70 -5.44 1.07 14.64
N TYR A 71 -4.27 1.38 14.12
CA TYR A 71 -3.89 1.08 12.75
C TYR A 71 -2.64 0.19 12.71
N PRO A 72 -2.57 -0.77 11.77
CA PRO A 72 -1.42 -1.66 11.67
C PRO A 72 -0.19 -0.89 11.20
N THR A 73 0.97 -1.20 11.77
CA THR A 73 2.25 -0.62 11.34
C THR A 73 3.18 -1.64 10.72
N ARG A 74 2.72 -2.89 10.60
CA ARG A 74 3.52 -3.99 10.08
C ARG A 74 2.65 -5.01 9.35
N TYR A 75 3.22 -5.55 8.29
CA TYR A 75 2.60 -6.51 7.38
C TYR A 75 3.51 -7.72 7.25
N CYS A 76 2.95 -8.92 7.28
CA CYS A 76 3.70 -10.18 7.22
C CYS A 76 3.08 -11.14 6.20
N ILE A 77 3.95 -11.82 5.45
CA ILE A 77 3.61 -12.95 4.58
C ILE A 77 4.45 -14.13 5.04
N LYS A 78 3.79 -15.16 5.58
CA LYS A 78 4.46 -16.32 6.16
C LYS A 78 3.86 -17.61 5.63
N HIS A 79 4.71 -18.61 5.47
CA HIS A 79 4.30 -19.99 5.26
C HIS A 79 4.70 -20.85 6.46
N SER A 80 3.85 -21.81 6.83
CA SER A 80 4.09 -22.75 7.93
C SER A 80 4.43 -24.15 7.40
N GLN A 81 5.05 -24.99 8.23
CA GLN A 81 5.32 -26.40 7.86
C GLN A 81 4.05 -27.21 7.56
N ALA A 82 2.89 -26.76 8.04
CA ALA A 82 1.59 -27.38 7.78
C ALA A 82 0.98 -27.01 6.42
N GLY A 83 1.69 -26.25 5.57
CA GLY A 83 1.18 -25.84 4.25
C GLY A 83 0.30 -24.59 4.27
N ILE A 84 0.23 -23.87 5.40
CA ILE A 84 -0.65 -22.70 5.56
C ILE A 84 0.12 -21.43 5.24
N TYR A 85 -0.44 -20.61 4.34
CA TYR A 85 -0.03 -19.23 4.12
C TYR A 85 -0.80 -18.29 5.05
N THR A 86 -0.08 -17.44 5.77
CA THR A 86 -0.62 -16.41 6.65
C THR A 86 -0.21 -15.05 6.11
N ILE A 87 -1.21 -14.24 5.76
CA ILE A 87 -1.07 -12.84 5.41
C ILE A 87 -1.65 -12.05 6.58
N ALA A 88 -0.81 -11.32 7.32
CA ALA A 88 -1.21 -10.71 8.59
C ALA A 88 -0.84 -9.24 8.66
N LEU A 89 -1.71 -8.47 9.31
CA LEU A 89 -1.46 -7.12 9.78
C LEU A 89 -1.24 -7.18 11.29
N ASP A 90 -0.14 -6.63 11.77
CA ASP A 90 0.20 -6.63 13.19
C ASP A 90 0.86 -5.31 13.64
N SER A 91 1.35 -5.29 14.88
CA SER A 91 1.94 -4.11 15.53
C SER A 91 1.03 -2.88 15.45
N PHE A 92 -0.23 -3.02 15.88
CA PHE A 92 -1.17 -1.91 15.86
C PHE A 92 -0.71 -0.78 16.78
N LYS A 93 -0.75 0.45 16.27
CA LYS A 93 -0.45 1.68 17.00
C LYS A 93 -1.68 2.58 17.01
N TRP A 94 -1.89 3.28 18.10
CA TRP A 94 -2.90 4.32 18.18
C TRP A 94 -2.44 5.57 17.40
N PHE A 95 -3.31 6.06 16.52
CA PHE A 95 -3.17 7.34 15.85
C PHE A 95 -4.28 8.26 16.34
N GLU A 96 -3.93 9.52 16.58
CA GLU A 96 -4.92 10.57 16.77
C GLU A 96 -5.53 10.97 15.43
N ALA A 97 -6.75 11.49 15.48
CA ALA A 97 -7.40 12.06 14.30
C ALA A 97 -6.60 13.28 13.81
N SER A 98 -6.40 13.39 12.50
CA SER A 98 -5.96 14.66 11.92
C SER A 98 -7.09 15.66 12.13
N ASN A 99 -6.80 16.81 12.75
CA ASN A 99 -7.80 17.85 13.09
C ASN A 99 -8.33 18.58 11.83
N GLY A 100 -8.77 17.86 10.80
CA GLY A 100 -9.12 18.40 9.49
C GLY A 100 -7.93 18.95 8.70
N GLN A 101 -6.70 18.75 9.20
CA GLN A 101 -5.52 18.95 8.37
C GLN A 101 -5.49 17.81 7.36
N VAL A 102 -5.68 18.16 6.10
CA VAL A 102 -5.40 17.32 4.95
C VAL A 102 -4.05 16.69 5.23
N VAL A 103 -4.01 15.37 5.39
CA VAL A 103 -2.76 14.63 5.32
C VAL A 103 -2.20 15.01 3.97
N ASN A 104 -1.13 15.83 3.96
CA ASN A 104 -0.39 16.09 2.74
C ASN A 104 -0.19 14.71 2.13
N SER A 105 -0.74 14.49 0.94
CA SER A 105 -0.74 13.21 0.23
C SER A 105 0.66 12.82 -0.23
N GLU A 106 1.69 13.37 0.42
CA GLU A 106 3.08 13.24 0.11
C GLU A 106 3.70 12.18 1.04
N MET A 107 3.52 10.91 0.66
CA MET A 107 4.74 10.17 0.35
C MET A 107 5.50 11.04 -0.67
N PRO A 108 6.80 11.32 -0.49
CA PRO A 108 7.52 12.31 -1.28
C PRO A 108 7.12 12.22 -2.76
N PRO A 109 6.71 13.33 -3.41
CA PRO A 109 6.17 13.28 -4.75
C PRO A 109 7.21 12.67 -5.68
N ALA A 110 6.80 11.67 -6.47
CA ALA A 110 7.52 11.34 -7.69
C ALA A 110 7.64 12.61 -8.53
N PRO A 111 8.81 12.93 -9.10
CA PRO A 111 8.97 14.09 -9.98
C PRO A 111 7.90 14.03 -11.07
N GLN A 112 7.04 15.05 -11.10
CA GLN A 112 5.91 15.13 -12.01
C GLN A 112 6.43 15.35 -13.43
N HIS A 113 6.58 14.26 -14.19
CA HIS A 113 6.56 14.32 -15.64
C HIS A 113 5.12 14.10 -16.09
N GLU A 114 4.49 15.18 -16.53
CA GLU A 114 3.15 15.23 -17.08
C GLU A 114 3.07 14.35 -18.35
N PHE A 115 2.49 13.16 -18.25
CA PHE A 115 2.16 12.35 -19.42
C PHE A 115 0.75 12.70 -19.89
N VAL A 116 0.67 13.53 -20.94
CA VAL A 116 -0.54 13.71 -21.74
C VAL A 116 -0.74 12.44 -22.57
N ALA A 117 -1.65 11.56 -22.16
CA ALA A 117 -2.06 10.41 -22.96
C ALA A 117 -3.07 10.87 -24.03
N HIS A 118 -2.59 11.16 -25.23
CA HIS A 118 -3.44 11.28 -26.40
C HIS A 118 -4.09 9.92 -26.71
N HIS A 119 -5.42 9.88 -26.66
CA HIS A 119 -6.20 8.77 -27.18
C HIS A 119 -6.22 8.85 -28.71
N HIS A 120 -5.66 7.85 -29.37
CA HIS A 120 -5.98 7.56 -30.76
C HIS A 120 -6.88 6.33 -30.79
N ASN A 121 -8.08 6.53 -31.33
CA ASN A 121 -9.03 5.49 -31.73
C ASN A 121 -8.42 4.53 -32.75
#